data_AF-A0A8T0GU37-F1
#
_entry.id   AF-A0A8T0GU37-F1
#
_cell.length_a   1.000
_cell.length_b   1.000
_cell.length_c   1.000
_cell.angle_alpha   90.00
_cell.angle_beta   90.00
_cell.angle_gamma   90.00
#
_symmetry.space_group_name_H-M   'P 1'
#
loop_
_entity.id
_entity.type
_entity.pdbx_description
1 polymer ?
#
loop_
_entity_poly.entity_id
_entity_poly.type
_entity_poly.pdbx_seq_one_letter_code
_entity_poly.pdbx_strand_id
1 'polypeptide(L)'
;MAILGTKPVSDEEVGLLASEHSEGVEDQGTSTLRPATLVAAVVTIFLMSGCLISLYTYNQSDHDSSEEYSLESLSKPKYPLNFLVVGDWGREGAYNQTLVAKQMGKVGRHLGIKFVISVGDNFYQAGLKGPQDPKFKNSFSKVYTAESLQTQWLAVLGNHDYLGDALLQIGDGLTRKDKRWFCDRFYQLKYPLCGSHNLGHCEKFVELFFIDTTPFVDKYWDAEQARTFDWRGIGPRQEYLDSQLKNLSLALESSTATWKIVVGHHTIRSLGRHGETPELVKSVLPILEVCLSIPNSSHLNYFFSICGRMPSVLNSAH
;
A
#
# COMPACT_ATOMS: atom_id res chain seq x y z
N MET A 1 -0.24 1.70 -15.47
CA MET A 1 -0.03 1.38 -14.04
C MET A 1 -1.34 1.53 -13.32
N ALA A 2 -1.72 0.59 -12.46
CA ALA A 2 -2.86 0.73 -11.57
C ALA A 2 -2.41 0.46 -10.12
N ILE A 3 -2.78 1.37 -9.23
CA ILE A 3 -2.54 1.27 -7.79
C ILE A 3 -3.85 0.75 -7.17
N LEU A 4 -3.77 -0.30 -6.36
CA LEU A 4 -4.93 -0.93 -5.72
C LEU A 4 -4.63 -1.12 -4.23
N GLY A 5 -5.56 -0.75 -3.35
CA GLY A 5 -5.39 -0.83 -1.89
C GLY A 5 -6.57 -1.53 -1.23
N THR A 6 -6.30 -2.28 -0.16
CA THR A 6 -7.31 -2.78 0.77
C THR A 6 -7.58 -1.74 1.86
N LYS A 7 -8.64 -1.92 2.66
CA LYS A 7 -8.98 -0.97 3.74
C LYS A 7 -7.81 -0.90 4.74
N PRO A 8 -7.27 0.29 5.07
CA PRO A 8 -6.21 0.43 6.05
C PRO A 8 -6.73 0.07 7.45
N VAL A 9 -5.88 -0.55 8.26
CA VAL A 9 -6.09 -0.81 9.69
C VAL A 9 -5.19 0.18 10.44
N SER A 10 -5.73 0.86 11.46
CA SER A 10 -4.92 1.79 12.26
C SER A 10 -4.07 1.07 13.28
N ASP A 11 -2.86 1.58 13.53
CA ASP A 11 -1.97 1.18 14.62
C ASP A 11 -2.68 1.07 15.99
N GLU A 12 -3.75 1.87 16.18
CA GLU A 12 -4.66 1.84 17.35
C GLU A 12 -5.38 0.50 17.57
N GLU A 13 -5.74 -0.23 16.50
CA GLU A 13 -6.41 -1.55 16.61
C GLU A 13 -5.45 -2.66 17.10
N VAL A 14 -4.17 -2.35 17.30
CA VAL A 14 -3.11 -3.28 17.75
C VAL A 14 -2.69 -3.01 19.20
N GLY A 15 -3.38 -2.12 19.92
CA GLY A 15 -3.04 -1.80 21.31
C GLY A 15 -1.79 -0.91 21.47
N LEU A 16 -1.38 -0.21 20.39
CA LEU A 16 -0.28 0.77 20.44
C LEU A 16 -0.70 2.15 20.99
N LEU A 17 -1.96 2.31 21.41
CA LEU A 17 -2.45 3.43 22.19
C LEU A 17 -3.45 2.92 23.24
N ALA A 18 -2.99 2.70 24.47
CA ALA A 18 -3.85 2.68 25.64
C ALA A 18 -3.64 4.01 26.39
N SER A 19 -4.56 4.97 26.23
CA SER A 19 -4.72 6.02 27.23
C SER A 19 -6.04 5.81 27.92
N GLU A 20 -5.96 5.35 29.17
CA GLU A 20 -7.07 5.28 30.11
C GLU A 20 -7.70 6.68 30.27
N HIS A 21 -9.01 6.77 30.09
CA HIS A 21 -9.78 7.88 30.65
C HIS A 21 -10.74 7.32 31.69
N SER A 22 -10.42 7.64 32.94
CA SER A 22 -11.19 7.36 34.14
C SER A 22 -12.57 7.99 34.05
N GLU A 23 -13.59 7.18 34.30
CA GLU A 23 -14.96 7.63 34.57
C GLU A 23 -15.02 8.47 35.84
N GLY A 24 -15.73 9.60 35.76
CA GLY A 24 -16.07 10.47 36.89
C GLY A 24 -17.57 10.70 36.97
N VAL A 25 -18.20 9.91 37.84
CA VAL A 25 -19.43 10.08 38.66
C VAL A 25 -20.39 11.26 38.39
N GLU A 26 -21.69 10.90 38.34
CA GLU A 26 -22.91 11.74 38.30
C GLU A 26 -23.08 12.71 39.50
N ASP A 27 -23.81 13.82 39.26
CA ASP A 27 -24.71 14.38 40.27
C ASP A 27 -26.01 14.94 39.62
N GLN A 28 -27.14 14.72 40.29
CA GLN A 28 -28.51 15.03 39.86
C GLN A 28 -28.98 16.40 40.35
N GLY A 29 -29.86 17.07 39.57
CA GLY A 29 -30.53 18.28 40.06
C GLY A 29 -31.57 18.94 39.13
N THR A 30 -32.82 18.46 39.23
CA THR A 30 -34.11 19.20 39.20
C THR A 30 -34.54 20.14 38.05
N SER A 31 -35.61 19.71 37.37
CA SER A 31 -36.83 20.42 36.91
C SER A 31 -36.78 21.79 36.21
N THR A 32 -37.34 21.86 34.99
CA THR A 32 -38.56 22.64 34.65
C THR A 32 -38.96 22.41 33.17
N LEU A 33 -40.21 21.99 32.92
CA LEU A 33 -40.76 21.84 31.56
C LEU A 33 -41.02 23.22 30.93
N ARG A 34 -40.54 23.41 29.69
CA ARG A 34 -40.82 24.55 28.79
C ARG A 34 -41.22 24.04 27.39
N PRO A 35 -41.95 24.84 26.59
CA PRO A 35 -42.82 24.35 25.51
C PRO A 35 -42.00 23.93 24.28
N ALA A 36 -41.58 22.66 24.24
CA ALA A 36 -40.88 22.06 23.10
C ALA A 36 -41.65 20.89 22.46
N THR A 37 -42.84 20.54 22.99
CA THR A 37 -43.51 19.29 22.65
C THR A 37 -44.37 19.35 21.38
N LEU A 38 -44.64 20.54 20.82
CA LEU A 38 -45.40 20.66 19.56
C LEU A 38 -44.52 20.73 18.29
N VAL A 39 -43.26 21.16 18.41
CA VAL A 39 -42.32 21.23 17.27
C VAL A 39 -41.70 19.86 17.00
N ALA A 40 -41.51 19.03 18.03
CA ALA A 40 -40.98 17.67 17.88
C ALA A 40 -41.93 16.72 17.12
N ALA A 41 -43.25 16.85 17.30
CA ALA A 41 -44.23 15.96 16.65
C ALA A 41 -44.32 16.20 15.13
N VAL A 42 -44.17 17.43 14.66
CA VAL A 42 -44.22 17.76 13.22
C VAL A 42 -42.92 17.35 12.51
N VAL A 43 -41.76 17.47 13.18
CA VAL A 43 -40.46 17.05 12.63
C VAL A 43 -40.35 15.52 12.53
N THR A 44 -40.96 14.77 13.44
CA THR A 44 -40.90 13.29 13.41
C THR A 44 -41.76 12.69 12.28
N ILE A 45 -42.88 13.32 11.91
CA ILE A 45 -43.74 12.85 10.81
C ILE A 45 -43.07 13.09 9.45
N PHE A 46 -42.37 14.21 9.25
CA PHE A 46 -41.62 14.48 8.01
C PHE A 46 -40.40 13.57 7.83
N LEU A 47 -39.75 13.16 8.93
CA LEU A 47 -38.62 12.22 8.87
C LEU A 47 -39.05 10.80 8.51
N MET A 48 -40.21 10.33 8.97
CA MET A 48 -40.72 9.00 8.64
C MET A 48 -41.27 8.92 7.20
N SER A 49 -41.93 9.98 6.71
CA SER A 49 -42.36 10.04 5.30
C SER A 49 -41.18 10.20 4.33
N GLY A 50 -40.14 10.96 4.73
CA GLY A 50 -38.89 11.06 3.97
C GLY A 50 -38.11 9.74 3.90
N CYS A 51 -38.13 8.95 4.97
CA CYS A 51 -37.49 7.63 5.01
C CYS A 51 -38.22 6.61 4.10
N LEU A 52 -39.55 6.64 4.06
CA LEU A 52 -40.34 5.75 3.18
C LEU A 52 -40.23 6.13 1.71
N ILE A 53 -40.13 7.42 1.37
CA ILE A 53 -39.88 7.87 -0.01
C ILE A 53 -38.44 7.54 -0.42
N SER A 54 -37.45 7.71 0.45
CA SER A 54 -36.06 7.27 0.18
C SER A 54 -35.94 5.75 0.02
N LEU A 55 -36.70 4.95 0.78
CA LEU A 55 -36.72 3.49 0.60
C LEU A 55 -37.47 3.08 -0.67
N TYR A 56 -38.52 3.79 -1.07
CA TYR A 56 -39.23 3.54 -2.33
C TYR A 56 -38.42 3.96 -3.56
N THR A 57 -37.68 5.08 -3.49
CA THR A 57 -36.75 5.49 -4.56
C THR A 57 -35.48 4.64 -4.57
N TYR A 58 -34.99 4.19 -3.41
CA TYR A 58 -33.88 3.22 -3.33
C TYR A 58 -34.26 1.86 -3.94
N ASN A 59 -35.47 1.36 -3.68
CA ASN A 59 -35.98 0.13 -4.31
C ASN A 59 -36.34 0.29 -5.79
N GLN A 60 -36.60 1.51 -6.29
CA GLN A 60 -36.77 1.76 -7.73
C GLN A 60 -35.43 2.06 -8.45
N SER A 61 -34.38 2.49 -7.74
CA SER A 61 -33.04 2.69 -8.31
C SER A 61 -32.20 1.42 -8.41
N ASP A 62 -32.61 0.31 -7.80
CA ASP A 62 -31.96 -1.01 -7.97
C ASP A 62 -32.42 -1.76 -9.24
N HIS A 63 -33.16 -1.09 -10.12
CA HIS A 63 -33.33 -1.49 -11.52
C HIS A 63 -32.52 -0.61 -12.47
N ASP A 64 -31.32 -0.18 -12.06
CA ASP A 64 -30.31 0.23 -13.03
C ASP A 64 -29.60 -1.00 -13.55
N SER A 65 -29.88 -1.31 -14.81
CA SER A 65 -29.06 -2.14 -15.67
C SER A 65 -27.62 -1.63 -15.59
N SER A 66 -26.84 -2.17 -14.66
CA SER A 66 -25.40 -2.03 -14.69
C SER A 66 -24.93 -2.68 -15.99
N GLU A 67 -24.83 -1.88 -17.04
CA GLU A 67 -23.92 -2.15 -18.13
C GLU A 67 -22.56 -2.36 -17.46
N GLU A 68 -22.21 -3.63 -17.28
CA GLU A 68 -20.83 -4.03 -17.04
C GLU A 68 -20.07 -3.45 -18.22
N TYR A 69 -19.51 -2.25 -18.06
CA TYR A 69 -18.61 -1.63 -19.04
C TYR A 69 -17.50 -2.65 -19.24
N SER A 70 -17.67 -3.45 -20.28
CA SER A 70 -16.78 -4.54 -20.58
C SER A 70 -15.44 -3.91 -20.90
N LEU A 71 -14.47 -4.10 -20.01
CA LEU A 71 -13.06 -3.79 -20.28
C LEU A 71 -12.58 -4.49 -21.57
N GLU A 72 -13.33 -5.46 -22.10
CA GLU A 72 -13.05 -6.11 -23.39
C GLU A 72 -13.39 -5.22 -24.59
N SER A 73 -14.27 -4.22 -24.43
CA SER A 73 -14.62 -3.24 -25.47
C SER A 73 -13.61 -2.08 -25.61
N LEU A 74 -12.79 -1.84 -24.59
CA LEU A 74 -11.72 -0.85 -24.64
C LEU A 74 -10.51 -1.44 -25.37
N SER A 75 -9.97 -0.71 -26.35
CA SER A 75 -8.74 -1.10 -27.03
C SER A 75 -7.62 -1.26 -26.01
N LYS A 76 -6.95 -2.42 -26.03
CA LYS A 76 -5.85 -2.70 -25.09
C LYS A 76 -4.80 -1.60 -25.21
N PRO A 77 -4.50 -0.86 -24.13
CA PRO A 77 -3.47 0.15 -24.18
C PRO A 77 -2.12 -0.49 -24.52
N LYS A 78 -1.49 -0.05 -25.62
CA LYS A 78 -0.17 -0.55 -26.03
C LYS A 78 0.94 0.18 -25.28
N TYR A 79 1.05 -0.07 -23.98
CA TYR A 79 2.20 0.36 -23.20
C TYR A 79 3.32 -0.68 -23.27
N PRO A 80 4.59 -0.27 -23.32
CA PRO A 80 5.72 -1.20 -23.38
C PRO A 80 5.92 -1.99 -22.07
N LEU A 81 5.36 -1.48 -20.97
CA LEU A 81 5.38 -2.14 -19.67
C LEU A 81 4.10 -1.80 -18.88
N ASN A 82 3.41 -2.83 -18.38
CA ASN A 82 2.31 -2.69 -17.45
C ASN A 82 2.60 -3.50 -16.19
N PHE A 83 2.28 -2.97 -15.02
CA PHE A 83 2.38 -3.66 -13.74
C PHE A 83 1.32 -3.11 -12.79
N LEU A 84 1.03 -3.87 -11.73
CA LEU A 84 0.17 -3.46 -10.62
C LEU A 84 1.00 -3.12 -9.39
N VAL A 85 0.48 -2.23 -8.56
CA VAL A 85 1.04 -1.92 -7.23
C VAL A 85 -0.05 -2.16 -6.19
N VAL A 86 0.29 -2.89 -5.12
CA VAL A 86 -0.62 -3.21 -4.01
C VAL A 86 0.12 -3.11 -2.68
N GLY A 87 -0.57 -2.68 -1.63
CA GLY A 87 -0.04 -2.56 -0.26
C GLY A 87 -1.07 -2.99 0.77
N ASP A 88 -0.64 -3.23 2.01
CA ASP A 88 -1.51 -3.38 3.17
C ASP A 88 -2.51 -4.56 3.11
N TRP A 89 -2.16 -5.64 2.42
CA TRP A 89 -3.15 -6.56 1.84
C TRP A 89 -3.36 -7.89 2.58
N GLY A 90 -2.36 -8.45 3.28
CA GLY A 90 -2.44 -9.85 3.71
C GLY A 90 -3.36 -10.10 4.89
N ARG A 91 -4.58 -10.58 4.63
CA ARG A 91 -5.63 -10.84 5.64
C ARG A 91 -6.36 -12.16 5.44
N GLU A 92 -5.70 -13.18 4.89
CA GLU A 92 -6.28 -14.52 4.68
C GLU A 92 -7.60 -14.49 3.88
N GLY A 93 -7.75 -13.49 2.99
CA GLY A 93 -8.92 -13.26 2.15
C GLY A 93 -9.97 -12.29 2.72
N ALA A 94 -9.82 -11.85 3.97
CA ALA A 94 -10.72 -10.90 4.64
C ALA A 94 -10.43 -9.42 4.25
N TYR A 95 -11.17 -8.47 4.83
CA TYR A 95 -11.00 -7.01 4.61
C TYR A 95 -10.96 -6.59 3.13
N ASN A 96 -11.87 -7.15 2.32
CA ASN A 96 -11.95 -6.96 0.87
C ASN A 96 -10.74 -7.46 0.07
N GLN A 97 -9.79 -8.17 0.69
CA GLN A 97 -8.61 -8.69 0.00
C GLN A 97 -8.98 -9.55 -1.21
N THR A 98 -9.95 -10.45 -1.07
CA THR A 98 -10.46 -11.28 -2.18
C THR A 98 -11.16 -10.46 -3.27
N LEU A 99 -11.89 -9.40 -2.91
CA LEU A 99 -12.53 -8.49 -3.86
C LEU A 99 -11.48 -7.71 -4.66
N VAL A 100 -10.46 -7.18 -3.99
CA VAL A 100 -9.32 -6.51 -4.63
C VAL A 100 -8.58 -7.49 -5.55
N ALA A 101 -8.31 -8.72 -5.10
CA ALA A 101 -7.68 -9.75 -5.90
C ALA A 101 -8.47 -10.07 -7.19
N LYS A 102 -9.81 -10.11 -7.10
CA LYS A 102 -10.69 -10.29 -8.28
C LYS A 102 -10.53 -9.14 -9.28
N GLN A 103 -10.48 -7.90 -8.80
CA GLN A 103 -10.29 -6.73 -9.67
C GLN A 103 -8.88 -6.66 -10.24
N MET A 104 -7.85 -6.96 -9.44
CA MET A 104 -6.47 -7.13 -9.92
C MET A 104 -6.40 -8.16 -11.05
N GLY A 105 -7.14 -9.27 -10.96
CA GLY A 105 -7.23 -10.26 -12.03
C GLY A 105 -7.81 -9.70 -13.34
N LYS A 106 -8.94 -8.99 -13.27
CA LYS A 106 -9.58 -8.33 -14.42
C LYS A 106 -8.65 -7.28 -15.06
N VAL A 107 -8.11 -6.36 -14.26
CA VAL A 107 -7.20 -5.30 -14.71
C VAL A 107 -5.90 -5.89 -15.26
N GLY A 108 -5.32 -6.88 -14.57
CA GLY A 108 -4.09 -7.55 -14.97
C GLY A 108 -4.23 -8.23 -16.33
N ARG A 109 -5.39 -8.85 -16.61
CA ARG A 109 -5.69 -9.46 -17.92
C ARG A 109 -5.84 -8.40 -19.00
N HIS A 110 -6.57 -7.33 -18.72
CA HIS A 110 -6.80 -6.25 -19.67
C HIS A 110 -5.49 -5.55 -20.07
N LEU A 111 -4.63 -5.23 -19.08
CA LEU A 111 -3.37 -4.54 -19.29
C LEU A 111 -2.22 -5.46 -19.75
N GLY A 112 -2.32 -6.77 -19.56
CA GLY A 112 -1.21 -7.71 -19.83
C GLY A 112 0.01 -7.39 -18.96
N ILE A 113 -0.16 -7.48 -17.64
CA ILE A 113 0.87 -7.04 -16.69
C ILE A 113 2.11 -7.96 -16.69
N LYS A 114 3.28 -7.39 -16.43
CA LYS A 114 4.56 -8.10 -16.37
C LYS A 114 4.91 -8.58 -14.96
N PHE A 115 4.51 -7.86 -13.92
CA PHE A 115 4.73 -8.20 -12.51
C PHE A 115 3.75 -7.42 -11.62
N VAL A 116 3.75 -7.74 -10.33
CA VAL A 116 3.07 -6.99 -9.26
C VAL A 116 4.12 -6.48 -8.28
N ILE A 117 4.01 -5.23 -7.84
CA ILE A 117 4.80 -4.67 -6.75
C ILE A 117 3.95 -4.72 -5.46
N SER A 118 4.51 -5.31 -4.41
CA SER A 118 3.96 -5.22 -3.05
C SER A 118 4.73 -4.17 -2.25
N VAL A 119 4.06 -3.12 -1.80
CA VAL A 119 4.70 -2.02 -1.04
C VAL A 119 4.73 -2.27 0.46
N GLY A 120 4.74 -3.54 0.88
CA GLY A 120 4.86 -3.93 2.28
C GLY A 120 3.54 -4.13 2.98
N ASP A 121 3.66 -4.49 4.26
CA ASP A 121 2.55 -4.92 5.10
C ASP A 121 1.85 -6.14 4.48
N ASN A 122 2.69 -7.13 4.18
CA ASN A 122 2.33 -8.30 3.40
C ASN A 122 1.50 -9.29 4.21
N PHE A 123 1.71 -9.38 5.54
CA PHE A 123 1.02 -10.35 6.40
C PHE A 123 0.62 -9.77 7.75
N TYR A 124 -0.65 -9.43 7.90
CA TYR A 124 -1.15 -8.84 9.15
C TYR A 124 -1.62 -9.88 10.18
N GLN A 125 -1.79 -9.48 11.44
CA GLN A 125 -1.35 -8.18 12.01
C GLN A 125 0.10 -8.22 12.51
N ALA A 126 0.74 -9.37 12.60
CA ALA A 126 2.09 -9.53 13.15
C ALA A 126 2.90 -10.55 12.34
N GLY A 127 3.18 -10.20 11.08
CA GLY A 127 3.99 -10.97 10.14
C GLY A 127 3.67 -12.46 10.05
N LEU A 128 4.68 -13.24 9.70
CA LEU A 128 4.68 -14.70 9.73
C LEU A 128 5.32 -15.20 11.03
N LYS A 129 4.83 -16.30 11.59
CA LYS A 129 5.33 -16.85 12.87
C LYS A 129 6.38 -17.95 12.72
N GLY A 130 6.60 -18.43 11.50
CA GLY A 130 7.50 -19.54 11.25
C GLY A 130 7.46 -20.00 9.79
N PRO A 131 8.43 -20.80 9.34
CA PRO A 131 8.52 -21.22 7.94
C PRO A 131 7.23 -21.86 7.44
N GLN A 132 6.50 -22.62 8.26
CA GLN A 132 5.27 -23.33 7.87
C GLN A 132 3.97 -22.58 8.22
N ASP A 133 4.05 -21.28 8.52
CA ASP A 133 2.85 -20.50 8.83
C ASP A 133 1.84 -20.55 7.67
N PRO A 134 0.60 -21.04 7.90
CA PRO A 134 -0.43 -21.12 6.87
C PRO A 134 -0.82 -19.75 6.32
N LYS A 135 -0.55 -18.66 7.04
CA LYS A 135 -0.86 -17.29 6.63
C LYS A 135 -0.22 -16.92 5.30
N PHE A 136 0.97 -17.45 4.97
CA PHE A 136 1.55 -17.24 3.64
C PHE A 136 0.61 -17.77 2.55
N LYS A 137 0.18 -19.03 2.66
CA LYS A 137 -0.71 -19.65 1.68
C LYS A 137 -2.10 -19.01 1.67
N ASN A 138 -2.65 -18.72 2.84
CA ASN A 138 -4.00 -18.21 2.98
C ASN A 138 -4.13 -16.73 2.57
N SER A 139 -3.10 -15.91 2.80
CA SER A 139 -3.10 -14.50 2.40
C SER A 139 -2.57 -14.28 0.99
N PHE A 140 -1.69 -15.15 0.48
CA PHE A 140 -1.07 -14.94 -0.83
C PHE A 140 -1.51 -15.98 -1.86
N SER A 141 -1.05 -17.22 -1.74
CA SER A 141 -1.19 -18.24 -2.79
C SER A 141 -2.65 -18.60 -3.13
N LYS A 142 -3.54 -18.64 -2.13
CA LYS A 142 -4.96 -18.95 -2.33
C LYS A 142 -5.82 -17.74 -2.70
N VAL A 143 -5.32 -16.53 -2.53
CA VAL A 143 -6.09 -15.30 -2.79
C VAL A 143 -5.86 -14.79 -4.20
N TYR A 144 -4.60 -14.72 -4.64
CA TYR A 144 -4.24 -14.16 -5.94
C TYR A 144 -4.10 -15.27 -7.00
N THR A 145 -5.20 -15.92 -7.33
CA THR A 145 -5.24 -17.13 -8.19
C THR A 145 -5.53 -16.84 -9.66
N ALA A 146 -5.91 -15.62 -10.01
CA ALA A 146 -6.17 -15.25 -11.41
C ALA A 146 -4.93 -15.51 -12.29
N GLU A 147 -5.15 -16.01 -13.51
CA GLU A 147 -4.07 -16.33 -14.47
C GLU A 147 -3.15 -15.13 -14.73
N SER A 148 -3.73 -13.94 -14.88
CA SER A 148 -3.00 -12.68 -15.07
C SER A 148 -2.14 -12.26 -13.87
N LEU A 149 -2.34 -12.86 -12.70
CA LEU A 149 -1.55 -12.63 -11.49
C LEU A 149 -0.54 -13.77 -11.22
N GLN A 150 -0.43 -14.76 -12.12
CA GLN A 150 0.59 -15.80 -12.09
C GLN A 150 1.92 -15.29 -12.66
N THR A 151 2.35 -14.13 -12.16
CA THR A 151 3.60 -13.47 -12.51
C THR A 151 4.43 -13.18 -11.25
N GLN A 152 5.61 -12.59 -11.39
CA GLN A 152 6.45 -12.21 -10.27
C GLN A 152 5.77 -11.14 -9.41
N TRP A 153 5.84 -11.33 -8.09
CA TRP A 153 5.52 -10.38 -7.04
C TRP A 153 6.82 -9.91 -6.40
N LEU A 154 7.05 -8.60 -6.47
CA LEU A 154 8.24 -7.90 -6.01
C LEU A 154 7.86 -7.13 -4.74
N ALA A 155 8.21 -7.65 -3.58
CA ALA A 155 7.78 -7.11 -2.30
C ALA A 155 8.89 -6.37 -1.55
N VAL A 156 8.50 -5.34 -0.81
CA VAL A 156 9.23 -4.81 0.35
C VAL A 156 8.54 -5.26 1.64
N LEU A 157 9.18 -5.02 2.79
CA LEU A 157 8.58 -5.24 4.10
C LEU A 157 7.92 -3.95 4.60
N GLY A 158 6.80 -4.09 5.31
CA GLY A 158 6.19 -3.02 6.11
C GLY A 158 6.38 -3.24 7.61
N ASN A 159 5.87 -2.32 8.43
CA ASN A 159 6.01 -2.41 9.88
C ASN A 159 5.31 -3.64 10.46
N HIS A 160 4.16 -4.07 9.91
CA HIS A 160 3.49 -5.28 10.37
C HIS A 160 4.24 -6.56 10.03
N ASP A 161 5.06 -6.55 8.99
CA ASP A 161 5.92 -7.69 8.65
C ASP A 161 7.04 -7.87 9.69
N TYR A 162 7.57 -6.75 10.20
CA TYR A 162 8.55 -6.71 11.27
C TYR A 162 7.99 -7.11 12.64
N LEU A 163 6.68 -7.07 12.85
CA LEU A 163 6.06 -7.60 14.08
C LEU A 163 6.03 -9.14 14.13
N GLY A 164 6.38 -9.82 13.03
CA GLY A 164 6.62 -11.26 12.99
C GLY A 164 8.06 -11.58 12.61
N ASP A 165 8.28 -12.75 12.03
CA ASP A 165 9.59 -13.15 11.50
C ASP A 165 9.80 -12.53 10.11
N ALA A 166 10.47 -11.38 10.08
CA ALA A 166 10.75 -10.62 8.87
C ALA A 166 11.68 -11.38 7.92
N LEU A 167 12.64 -12.13 8.47
CA LEU A 167 13.63 -12.88 7.70
C LEU A 167 13.02 -14.02 6.88
N LEU A 168 11.86 -14.56 7.26
CA LEU A 168 11.18 -15.57 6.46
C LEU A 168 10.72 -15.04 5.11
N GLN A 169 10.38 -13.76 5.04
CA GLN A 169 9.88 -13.16 3.82
C GLN A 169 11.00 -12.88 2.81
N ILE A 170 12.21 -12.65 3.32
CA ILE A 170 13.40 -12.30 2.55
C ILE A 170 14.06 -13.55 1.95
N GLY A 171 14.61 -13.41 0.75
CA GLY A 171 15.38 -14.46 0.09
C GLY A 171 14.49 -15.57 -0.48
N ASP A 172 15.02 -16.79 -0.52
CA ASP A 172 14.42 -17.88 -1.31
C ASP A 172 13.41 -18.75 -0.55
N GLY A 173 13.24 -18.51 0.75
CA GLY A 173 12.39 -19.30 1.64
C GLY A 173 10.97 -19.46 1.14
N LEU A 174 10.29 -18.34 0.93
CA LEU A 174 8.93 -18.31 0.39
C LEU A 174 8.89 -18.52 -1.12
N THR A 175 9.93 -18.12 -1.87
CA THR A 175 10.04 -18.40 -3.31
C THR A 175 10.00 -19.90 -3.62
N ARG A 176 10.60 -20.74 -2.76
CA ARG A 176 10.51 -22.21 -2.89
C ARG A 176 9.09 -22.76 -2.71
N LYS A 177 8.23 -22.04 -1.99
CA LYS A 177 6.84 -22.42 -1.74
C LYS A 177 5.90 -21.91 -2.83
N ASP A 178 6.14 -20.69 -3.30
CA ASP A 178 5.43 -20.06 -4.39
C ASP A 178 6.42 -19.22 -5.19
N LYS A 179 6.77 -19.69 -6.40
CA LYS A 179 7.82 -19.07 -7.24
C LYS A 179 7.53 -17.63 -7.63
N ARG A 180 6.28 -17.18 -7.47
CA ARG A 180 5.88 -15.80 -7.70
C ARG A 180 6.44 -14.85 -6.64
N TRP A 181 6.80 -15.33 -5.45
CA TRP A 181 7.25 -14.48 -4.37
C TRP A 181 8.72 -14.10 -4.51
N PHE A 182 9.03 -12.82 -4.42
CA PHE A 182 10.38 -12.29 -4.21
C PHE A 182 10.31 -11.10 -3.26
N CYS A 183 11.17 -11.08 -2.25
CA CYS A 183 11.29 -9.98 -1.30
C CYS A 183 12.73 -9.91 -0.80
N ASP A 184 13.24 -8.70 -0.65
CA ASP A 184 14.51 -8.40 -0.01
C ASP A 184 14.46 -6.96 0.55
N ARG A 185 15.42 -6.59 1.39
CA ARG A 185 15.47 -5.26 2.04
C ARG A 185 15.96 -4.17 1.08
N PHE A 186 16.85 -4.51 0.17
CA PHE A 186 17.31 -3.60 -0.87
C PHE A 186 17.63 -4.36 -2.15
N TYR A 187 16.97 -4.00 -3.24
CA TYR A 187 17.25 -4.60 -4.55
C TYR A 187 16.81 -3.68 -5.69
N GLN A 188 17.32 -3.95 -6.88
CA GLN A 188 17.09 -3.14 -8.07
C GLN A 188 16.71 -4.01 -9.25
N LEU A 189 15.79 -3.52 -10.07
CA LEU A 189 15.34 -4.21 -11.28
C LEU A 189 15.17 -3.23 -12.43
N LYS A 190 15.77 -3.56 -13.58
CA LYS A 190 15.74 -2.74 -14.78
C LYS A 190 14.94 -3.42 -15.89
N TYR A 191 13.97 -2.71 -16.46
CA TYR A 191 13.11 -3.19 -17.52
C TYR A 191 13.19 -2.30 -18.76
N PRO A 192 13.29 -2.87 -19.98
CA PRO A 192 13.29 -2.10 -21.22
C PRO A 192 11.89 -1.58 -21.56
N LEU A 193 11.83 -0.39 -22.19
CA LEU A 193 10.58 0.27 -22.59
C LEU A 193 10.38 0.34 -24.12
N CYS A 194 11.19 -0.38 -24.90
CA CYS A 194 11.21 -0.22 -26.36
C CYS A 194 10.25 -1.16 -27.13
N GLY A 195 9.41 -1.92 -26.41
CA GLY A 195 8.49 -2.91 -27.00
C GLY A 195 9.22 -4.05 -27.72
N SER A 196 8.47 -5.11 -28.11
CA SER A 196 9.06 -6.29 -28.76
C SER A 196 9.59 -6.06 -30.18
N HIS A 197 9.41 -4.89 -30.78
CA HIS A 197 9.78 -4.62 -32.18
C HIS A 197 11.22 -4.10 -32.36
N ASN A 198 11.96 -3.80 -31.27
CA ASN A 198 13.32 -3.27 -31.32
C ASN A 198 14.33 -4.27 -30.70
N LEU A 199 14.49 -5.44 -31.32
CA LEU A 199 15.25 -6.60 -30.83
C LEU A 199 16.79 -6.44 -30.76
N GLY A 200 17.32 -5.22 -30.83
CA GLY A 200 18.79 -5.01 -30.80
C GLY A 200 19.27 -3.68 -30.25
N HIS A 201 18.40 -2.70 -30.04
CA HIS A 201 18.79 -1.41 -29.48
C HIS A 201 17.62 -0.84 -28.68
N CYS A 202 17.71 -0.91 -27.36
CA CYS A 202 16.77 -0.24 -26.48
C CYS A 202 17.53 0.77 -25.61
N GLU A 203 17.21 2.05 -25.79
CA GLU A 203 17.84 3.16 -25.06
C GLU A 203 16.96 3.64 -23.89
N LYS A 204 15.70 3.19 -23.83
CA LYS A 204 14.73 3.61 -22.82
C LYS A 204 14.45 2.50 -21.83
N PHE A 205 14.64 2.80 -20.55
CA PHE A 205 14.46 1.85 -19.46
C PHE A 205 13.67 2.47 -18.31
N VAL A 206 13.03 1.61 -17.54
CA VAL A 206 12.64 1.92 -16.16
C VAL A 206 13.51 1.09 -15.21
N GLU A 207 13.98 1.71 -14.15
CA GLU A 207 14.68 1.06 -13.06
C GLU A 207 13.94 1.29 -11.75
N LEU A 208 13.69 0.19 -11.06
CA LEU A 208 12.96 0.12 -9.80
C LEU A 208 13.98 -0.08 -8.68
N PHE A 209 13.91 0.72 -7.63
CA PHE A 209 14.79 0.67 -6.46
C PHE A 209 13.94 0.39 -5.23
N PHE A 210 14.08 -0.78 -4.65
CA PHE A 210 13.29 -1.21 -3.49
C PHE A 210 14.10 -0.94 -2.24
N ILE A 211 13.49 -0.27 -1.25
CA ILE A 211 14.12 0.10 0.01
C ILE A 211 13.25 -0.34 1.19
N ASP A 212 13.91 -0.66 2.29
CA ASP A 212 13.31 -1.00 3.57
C ASP A 212 13.19 0.25 4.44
N THR A 213 11.97 0.78 4.50
CA THR A 213 11.70 2.03 5.21
C THR A 213 11.39 1.84 6.70
N THR A 214 11.14 0.62 7.18
CA THR A 214 10.74 0.38 8.57
C THR A 214 11.81 0.78 9.58
N PRO A 215 13.11 0.47 9.38
CA PRO A 215 14.17 0.89 10.30
C PRO A 215 14.35 2.41 10.43
N PHE A 216 13.82 3.21 9.50
CA PHE A 216 13.92 4.68 9.56
C PHE A 216 13.02 5.30 10.61
N VAL A 217 11.90 4.68 10.96
CA VAL A 217 10.89 5.27 11.85
C VAL A 217 11.35 5.21 13.30
N ASP A 218 11.55 6.37 13.95
CA ASP A 218 12.13 6.47 15.30
C ASP A 218 11.24 5.79 16.34
N LYS A 219 9.92 5.96 16.22
CA LYS A 219 8.92 5.41 17.13
C LYS A 219 9.05 3.89 17.33
N TYR A 220 9.50 3.14 16.31
CA TYR A 220 9.64 1.68 16.42
C TYR A 220 10.85 1.23 17.25
N TRP A 221 11.75 2.16 17.55
CA TRP A 221 12.95 1.92 18.36
C TRP A 221 12.80 2.38 19.82
N ASP A 222 11.65 2.93 20.19
CA ASP A 222 11.31 3.23 21.58
C ASP A 222 11.34 1.94 22.41
N ALA A 223 11.78 2.01 23.67
CA ALA A 223 12.08 0.83 24.49
C ALA A 223 10.94 -0.19 24.61
N GLU A 224 9.69 0.27 24.51
CA GLU A 224 8.49 -0.57 24.51
C GLU A 224 8.28 -1.28 23.17
N GLN A 225 8.31 -0.53 22.06
CA GLN A 225 8.07 -1.06 20.72
C GLN A 225 9.25 -1.84 20.16
N ALA A 226 10.48 -1.45 20.49
CA ALA A 226 11.68 -2.11 19.98
C ALA A 226 11.74 -3.61 20.31
N ARG A 227 11.07 -4.04 21.38
CA ARG A 227 10.99 -5.46 21.80
C ARG A 227 10.00 -6.29 20.98
N THR A 228 9.09 -5.66 20.25
CA THR A 228 8.07 -6.36 19.45
C THR A 228 8.47 -6.50 17.98
N PHE A 229 9.46 -5.73 17.52
CA PHE A 229 9.94 -5.76 16.14
C PHE A 229 11.13 -6.72 15.99
N ASP A 230 11.16 -7.45 14.88
CA ASP A 230 12.24 -8.33 14.49
C ASP A 230 13.39 -7.57 13.82
N TRP A 231 14.30 -7.07 14.64
CA TRP A 231 15.49 -6.37 14.16
C TRP A 231 16.64 -7.30 13.73
N ARG A 232 16.43 -8.62 13.62
CA ARG A 232 17.52 -9.53 13.20
C ARG A 232 18.04 -9.15 11.82
N GLY A 233 19.37 -9.12 11.68
CA GLY A 233 20.04 -8.71 10.46
C GLY A 233 19.99 -7.20 10.18
N ILE A 234 19.31 -6.41 11.02
CA ILE A 234 19.53 -4.96 11.10
C ILE A 234 20.69 -4.80 12.08
N GLY A 235 21.85 -4.33 11.58
CA GLY A 235 23.01 -4.06 12.42
C GLY A 235 22.75 -2.90 13.39
N PRO A 236 23.79 -2.26 13.94
CA PRO A 236 23.60 -0.98 14.62
C PRO A 236 22.75 -0.06 13.73
N ARG A 237 21.60 0.42 14.25
CA ARG A 237 20.56 1.07 13.45
C ARG A 237 21.14 2.14 12.52
N GLN A 238 21.96 3.03 13.06
CA GLN A 238 22.54 4.12 12.28
C GLN A 238 23.43 3.62 11.14
N GLU A 239 24.28 2.63 11.38
CA GLU A 239 25.13 2.04 10.34
C GLU A 239 24.30 1.39 9.22
N TYR A 240 23.18 0.75 9.59
CA TYR A 240 22.25 0.18 8.62
C TYR A 240 21.57 1.28 7.78
N LEU A 241 21.08 2.35 8.40
CA LEU A 241 20.47 3.48 7.71
C LEU A 241 21.48 4.17 6.77
N ASP A 242 22.70 4.43 7.24
CA ASP A 242 23.76 5.05 6.47
C ASP A 242 24.14 4.18 5.25
N SER A 243 24.24 2.86 5.45
CA SER A 243 24.51 1.91 4.36
C SER A 243 23.39 1.91 3.32
N GLN A 244 22.14 1.89 3.76
CA GLN A 244 20.99 1.89 2.85
C GLN A 244 20.88 3.21 2.07
N LEU A 245 21.05 4.36 2.72
CA LEU A 245 21.06 5.67 2.07
C LEU A 245 22.21 5.78 1.05
N LYS A 246 23.41 5.33 1.42
CA LYS A 246 24.56 5.29 0.51
C LYS A 246 24.30 4.39 -0.70
N ASN A 247 23.76 3.19 -0.48
CA ASN A 247 23.44 2.26 -1.57
C ASN A 247 22.39 2.85 -2.51
N LEU A 248 21.34 3.49 -1.97
CA LEU A 248 20.32 4.17 -2.78
C LEU A 248 20.91 5.33 -3.59
N SER A 249 21.72 6.19 -2.97
CA SER A 249 22.36 7.33 -3.67
C SER A 249 23.23 6.84 -4.83
N LEU A 250 24.13 5.89 -4.57
CA LEU A 250 25.02 5.34 -5.61
C LEU A 250 24.24 4.64 -6.73
N ALA A 251 23.17 3.93 -6.39
CA ALA A 251 22.30 3.28 -7.37
C ALA A 251 21.58 4.29 -8.27
N LEU A 252 21.03 5.36 -7.69
CA LEU A 252 20.35 6.41 -8.44
C LEU A 252 21.31 7.23 -9.30
N GLU A 253 22.50 7.55 -8.78
CA GLU A 253 23.56 8.29 -9.49
C GLU A 253 24.12 7.50 -10.67
N SER A 254 24.30 6.19 -10.53
CA SER A 254 24.81 5.32 -11.59
C SER A 254 23.75 4.94 -12.63
N SER A 255 22.47 5.10 -12.32
CA SER A 255 21.38 4.70 -13.21
C SER A 255 21.19 5.69 -14.37
N THR A 256 21.31 5.16 -15.58
CA THR A 256 20.97 5.85 -16.83
C THR A 256 19.52 5.63 -17.28
N ALA A 257 18.69 4.98 -16.46
CA ALA A 257 17.33 4.63 -16.85
C ALA A 257 16.43 5.86 -16.99
N THR A 258 15.61 5.88 -18.06
CA THR A 258 14.64 6.94 -18.39
C THR A 258 13.63 7.20 -17.27
N TRP A 259 13.26 6.15 -16.54
CA TRP A 259 12.37 6.26 -15.39
C TRP A 259 13.07 5.61 -14.22
N LYS A 260 13.22 6.35 -13.13
CA LYS A 260 13.67 5.83 -11.85
C LYS A 260 12.49 5.84 -10.88
N ILE A 261 12.21 4.71 -10.26
CA ILE A 261 11.08 4.54 -9.34
C ILE A 261 11.60 3.94 -8.06
N VAL A 262 11.42 4.64 -6.95
CA VAL A 262 11.78 4.13 -5.62
C VAL A 262 10.54 3.58 -4.93
N VAL A 263 10.64 2.40 -4.34
CA VAL A 263 9.56 1.66 -3.72
C VAL A 263 9.89 1.42 -2.26
N GLY A 264 9.02 1.84 -1.37
CA GLY A 264 9.13 1.62 0.07
C GLY A 264 7.75 1.56 0.72
N HIS A 265 7.70 1.14 1.98
CA HIS A 265 6.42 1.00 2.67
C HIS A 265 5.86 2.31 3.20
N HIS A 266 6.72 3.13 3.81
CA HIS A 266 6.33 4.36 4.52
C HIS A 266 6.33 5.58 3.58
N THR A 267 5.43 6.52 3.81
CA THR A 267 5.15 7.66 2.92
C THR A 267 6.10 8.83 3.16
N ILE A 268 6.69 9.38 2.09
CA ILE A 268 7.41 10.67 2.18
C ILE A 268 6.42 11.83 2.22
N ARG A 269 5.38 11.80 1.37
CA ARG A 269 4.28 12.77 1.32
C ARG A 269 2.96 12.01 1.29
N SER A 270 2.01 12.34 2.18
CA SER A 270 0.67 11.73 2.18
C SER A 270 -0.35 12.64 2.86
N LEU A 271 -1.56 12.70 2.29
CA LEU A 271 -2.75 13.25 2.93
C LEU A 271 -3.59 12.16 3.63
N GLY A 272 -3.10 10.92 3.64
CA GLY A 272 -3.70 9.80 4.35
C GLY A 272 -3.49 9.91 5.87
N ARG A 273 -4.15 9.02 6.62
CA ARG A 273 -4.14 9.02 8.10
C ARG A 273 -2.72 8.92 8.69
N HIS A 274 -1.81 8.20 8.04
CA HIS A 274 -0.43 8.04 8.50
C HIS A 274 0.45 9.28 8.22
N GLY A 275 0.00 10.17 7.33
CA GLY A 275 0.71 11.41 7.03
C GLY A 275 2.10 11.18 6.43
N GLU A 276 2.98 12.14 6.66
CA GLU A 276 4.38 12.07 6.23
C GLU A 276 5.21 11.34 7.28
N THR A 277 6.21 10.58 6.86
CA THR A 277 7.24 10.02 7.74
C THR A 277 8.42 11.01 7.83
N PRO A 278 8.57 11.77 8.93
CA PRO A 278 9.56 12.86 9.02
C PRO A 278 10.99 12.40 8.78
N GLU A 279 11.33 11.18 9.20
CA GLU A 279 12.66 10.59 9.03
C GLU A 279 12.98 10.37 7.56
N LEU A 280 12.00 9.95 6.75
CA LEU A 280 12.17 9.80 5.29
C LEU A 280 12.21 11.15 4.58
N VAL A 281 11.41 12.13 5.02
CA VAL A 281 11.49 13.51 4.52
C VAL A 281 12.88 14.10 4.78
N LYS A 282 13.48 13.80 5.93
CA LYS A 282 14.81 14.31 6.29
C LYS A 282 15.96 13.58 5.59
N SER A 283 15.84 12.27 5.38
CA SER A 283 16.98 11.44 4.95
C SER A 283 16.89 10.93 3.50
N VAL A 284 15.70 10.51 3.06
CA VAL A 284 15.51 9.92 1.72
C VAL A 284 15.16 11.00 0.70
N LEU A 285 14.25 11.91 1.02
CA LEU A 285 13.81 12.95 0.08
C LEU A 285 14.98 13.78 -0.51
N PRO A 286 16.02 14.19 0.24
CA PRO A 286 17.14 14.92 -0.34
C PRO A 286 17.88 14.11 -1.41
N ILE A 287 18.02 12.79 -1.25
CA ILE A 287 18.64 11.91 -2.25
C ILE A 287 17.79 11.89 -3.53
N LEU A 288 16.47 11.82 -3.36
CA LEU A 288 15.51 11.82 -4.45
C LEU A 288 15.53 13.15 -5.24
N GLU A 289 15.62 14.28 -4.55
CA GLU A 289 15.69 15.63 -5.13
C GLU A 289 17.02 15.91 -5.84
N VAL A 290 18.15 15.47 -5.29
CA VAL A 290 19.46 15.62 -5.94
C VAL A 290 19.48 14.88 -7.29
N CYS A 291 18.92 13.66 -7.35
CA CYS A 291 18.82 12.90 -8.59
C CYS A 291 18.01 13.62 -9.70
N LEU A 292 17.07 14.48 -9.32
CA LEU A 292 16.27 15.31 -10.26
C LEU A 292 17.05 16.49 -10.85
N SER A 293 18.12 16.94 -10.19
CA SER A 293 18.88 18.13 -10.55
C SER A 293 20.08 17.87 -11.49
N ILE A 294 20.42 16.60 -11.74
CA ILE A 294 21.55 16.22 -12.60
C ILE A 294 21.17 16.42 -14.09
N PRO A 295 21.94 17.21 -14.88
CA PRO A 295 21.70 17.36 -16.32
C PRO A 295 21.78 16.01 -17.04
N ASN A 296 20.79 15.69 -17.88
CA ASN A 296 20.58 14.37 -18.52
C ASN A 296 20.19 13.21 -17.58
N SER A 297 20.02 13.45 -16.27
CA SER A 297 19.25 12.53 -15.43
C SER A 297 17.79 12.63 -15.84
N SER A 298 17.33 11.58 -16.49
CA SER A 298 15.93 11.39 -16.74
C SER A 298 15.19 11.25 -15.41
N HIS A 299 14.14 12.06 -15.29
CA HIS A 299 13.40 12.39 -14.09
C HIS A 299 13.20 11.21 -13.12
N LEU A 300 13.45 11.42 -11.83
CA LEU A 300 12.86 10.60 -10.77
C LEU A 300 11.36 10.91 -10.73
N ASN A 301 10.56 10.08 -11.36
CA ASN A 301 9.17 10.44 -11.60
C ASN A 301 8.22 10.00 -10.48
N TYR A 302 8.57 8.97 -9.69
CA TYR A 302 7.64 8.41 -8.70
C TYR A 302 8.38 7.77 -7.51
N PHE A 303 7.95 8.11 -6.30
CA PHE A 303 8.14 7.30 -5.09
C PHE A 303 6.81 6.60 -4.78
N PHE A 304 6.80 5.27 -4.73
CA PHE A 304 5.61 4.52 -4.30
C PHE A 304 5.74 4.14 -2.85
N SER A 305 4.79 4.64 -2.07
CA SER A 305 4.37 4.09 -0.79
C SER A 305 2.85 4.16 -0.76
N ILE A 306 2.21 3.04 -0.41
CA ILE A 306 0.78 3.01 -0.08
C ILE A 306 0.76 2.83 1.42
N CYS A 307 0.49 3.91 2.13
CA CYS A 307 0.08 3.87 3.53
C CYS A 307 -0.96 4.98 3.70
N GLY A 308 -2.24 4.60 3.62
CA GLY A 308 -3.37 5.52 3.73
C GLY A 308 -4.13 5.82 2.42
N ARG A 309 -5.44 6.05 2.60
CA ARG A 309 -6.50 6.32 1.61
C ARG A 309 -5.99 6.99 0.32
N MET A 310 -6.19 6.36 -0.84
CA MET A 310 -5.95 6.99 -2.14
C MET A 310 -6.70 8.33 -2.24
N PRO A 311 -6.00 9.47 -2.39
CA PRO A 311 -6.57 10.61 -3.07
C PRO A 311 -6.48 10.34 -4.57
N SER A 312 -7.51 10.71 -5.31
CA SER A 312 -7.53 10.78 -6.76
C SER A 312 -6.25 11.43 -7.31
N VAL A 313 -5.68 10.81 -8.34
CA VAL A 313 -4.68 11.32 -9.31
C VAL A 313 -4.41 12.82 -9.17
N LEU A 314 -3.25 13.20 -8.62
CA LEU A 314 -2.73 14.56 -8.74
C LEU A 314 -2.30 14.77 -10.20
N ASN A 315 -3.21 15.32 -11.00
CA ASN A 315 -2.82 16.11 -12.16
C ASN A 315 -2.17 17.39 -11.63
N SER A 316 -0.84 17.46 -11.60
CA SER A 316 -0.16 18.76 -11.62
C SER A 316 -0.02 19.19 -13.08
N ALA A 317 -1.07 19.81 -13.60
CA ALA A 317 -0.93 20.78 -14.67
C ALA A 317 -0.43 22.08 -14.03
N HIS A 318 0.79 22.48 -14.38
CA HIS A 318 1.23 23.83 -14.74
C HIS A 318 2.75 23.88 -14.78
#